data_AF-A0A4R0QHS4-F1
#
_entry.id   AF-A0A4R0QHS4-F1
#
_cell.length_a   1.000
_cell.length_b   1.000
_cell.length_c   1.000
_cell.angle_alpha   90.00
_cell.angle_beta   90.00
_cell.angle_gamma   90.00
#
_symmetry.space_group_name_H-M   'P 1'
#
loop_
_entity.id
_entity.type
_entity.pdbx_description
1 polymer ?
#
loop_
_entity_poly.entity_id
_entity_poly.type
_entity_poly.pdbx_seq_one_letter_code
_entity_poly.pdbx_strand_id
1 'polypeptide(L)'
;MIYGGNGSGKSGYARVMKRACRARDQSEPIHPNAKDPAASRMVPTAKFEVKVAGASEEIEWSLGTISPERLSTISVFDSKCARSYITSEQDVAYLPYGLDIVENLANLVLPKLSETLDAEINGIDVDKLSIEHLIGETEVGKVIETLSVKTNSEQISSLGTLSKDEIKRITDLEAALNEVDPLAKARDLRLSAIRLKTYSVKLAKPLKWVCAEAVVKLQGLAEIKKVAEIAETMAADSLRAGEELLPGTGDQAWKRLFEAARSFSTEVAYPGEEFPPSTESKVCSLCQNALGESGAQRLNRFDEYIKNDVARAADVARNDVETAKSMIEVADLDIIADAALCDELRALDKSLLQTITEFQDSIETRRSAMLRCIVSSKWTEIPRIIESPRPRVRQLAASQFRGFRTLVRAADEEMRKKLGEELSELLARQSLAKSLKAVLELLERMKKKAALEKCRSSLKTRHISDQSKAFASVAVTDELKKSLDLEFKALGIGDIKTKLKARNSRGKMYHQLLLEAPRCGEWVTV
;
A
#
# COMPACT_ATOMS: atom_id res chain seq x y z
N MET A 1 33.45 71.77 -51.24
CA MET A 1 33.12 70.91 -52.39
C MET A 1 34.36 70.11 -52.74
N ILE A 2 34.31 68.77 -52.78
CA ILE A 2 35.48 67.90 -52.99
C ILE A 2 35.39 67.28 -54.39
N TYR A 3 36.30 67.63 -55.30
CA TYR A 3 36.36 67.12 -56.67
C TYR A 3 37.57 66.19 -56.88
N GLY A 4 37.46 65.25 -57.82
CA GLY A 4 38.55 64.32 -58.16
C GLY A 4 38.07 63.19 -59.06
N GLY A 5 39.00 62.47 -59.71
CA GLY A 5 38.70 61.32 -60.58
C GLY A 5 38.13 60.11 -59.83
N ASN A 6 37.68 59.10 -60.57
CA ASN A 6 37.23 57.83 -59.97
C ASN A 6 38.39 57.16 -59.20
N GLY A 7 38.10 56.58 -58.03
CA GLY A 7 39.12 55.97 -57.16
C GLY A 7 39.92 56.93 -56.29
N SER A 8 39.65 58.25 -56.32
CA SER A 8 40.37 59.25 -55.52
C SER A 8 39.98 59.33 -54.04
N GLY A 9 39.17 58.39 -53.53
CA GLY A 9 38.80 58.32 -52.11
C GLY A 9 37.64 59.24 -51.63
N LYS A 10 36.99 60.00 -52.53
CA LYS A 10 35.87 60.92 -52.15
C LYS A 10 34.75 60.24 -51.34
N SER A 11 34.30 59.07 -51.78
CA SER A 11 33.28 58.30 -51.05
C SER A 11 33.82 57.72 -49.74
N GLY A 12 35.13 57.44 -49.66
CA GLY A 12 35.79 57.01 -48.43
C GLY A 12 35.70 58.07 -47.33
N TYR A 13 35.90 59.35 -47.68
CA TYR A 13 35.74 60.48 -46.76
C TYR A 13 34.33 60.56 -46.17
N ALA A 14 33.28 60.43 -47.01
CA ALA A 14 31.89 60.45 -46.55
C ALA A 14 31.56 59.26 -45.64
N ARG A 15 32.16 58.08 -45.87
CA ARG A 15 31.93 56.88 -45.05
C ARG A 15 32.45 57.02 -43.62
N VAL A 16 33.61 57.66 -43.45
CA VAL A 16 34.13 57.99 -42.10
C VAL A 16 33.16 58.90 -41.37
N MET A 17 32.69 59.97 -42.04
CA MET A 17 31.69 60.88 -41.47
C MET A 17 30.37 60.18 -41.13
N LYS A 18 29.87 59.28 -41.99
CA LYS A 18 28.63 58.52 -41.74
C LYS A 18 28.74 57.53 -40.58
N ARG A 19 29.93 57.01 -40.28
CA ARG A 19 30.19 56.08 -39.17
C ARG A 19 30.51 56.79 -37.85
N ALA A 20 31.15 57.94 -37.91
CA ALA A 20 31.50 58.71 -36.71
C ALA A 20 30.34 59.59 -36.20
N CYS A 21 29.59 60.22 -37.12
CA CYS A 21 28.49 61.13 -36.82
C CYS A 21 27.12 60.45 -37.03
N ARG A 22 26.02 61.20 -36.83
CA ARG A 22 24.65 60.69 -37.02
C ARG A 22 24.30 60.60 -38.50
N ALA A 23 24.29 59.37 -39.05
CA ALA A 23 23.77 59.08 -40.39
C ALA A 23 22.77 57.91 -40.35
N ARG A 24 21.71 57.99 -41.17
CA ARG A 24 20.69 56.92 -41.26
C ARG A 24 21.13 55.69 -42.05
N ASP A 25 21.96 55.87 -43.07
CA ASP A 25 22.59 54.76 -43.78
C ASP A 25 24.03 54.61 -43.27
N GLN A 26 24.32 53.51 -42.58
CA GLN A 26 25.69 53.15 -42.17
C GLN A 26 26.14 51.83 -42.81
N SER A 27 25.40 51.33 -43.80
CA SER A 27 25.61 50.00 -44.37
C SER A 27 26.98 49.85 -45.05
N GLU A 28 27.53 50.94 -45.58
CA GLU A 28 28.84 50.88 -46.25
C GLU A 28 29.98 50.71 -45.25
N PRO A 29 30.87 49.72 -45.46
CA PRO A 29 32.11 49.62 -44.70
C PRO A 29 33.11 50.69 -45.17
N ILE A 30 33.94 51.15 -44.24
CA ILE A 30 35.13 51.94 -44.57
C ILE A 30 36.15 50.96 -45.15
N HIS A 31 36.59 51.18 -46.39
CA HIS A 31 37.58 50.31 -47.03
C HIS A 31 39.00 50.73 -46.66
N PRO A 32 39.92 49.77 -46.45
CA PRO A 32 41.32 50.06 -46.25
C PRO A 32 41.96 50.65 -47.51
N ASN A 33 43.13 51.27 -47.34
CA ASN A 33 43.90 51.79 -48.46
C ASN A 33 44.37 50.64 -49.36
N ALA A 34 43.92 50.63 -50.62
CA ALA A 34 44.25 49.58 -51.59
C ALA A 34 45.75 49.47 -51.92
N LYS A 35 46.55 50.51 -51.64
CA LYS A 35 48.01 50.53 -51.88
C LYS A 35 48.83 50.03 -50.68
N ASP A 36 48.19 49.77 -49.55
CA ASP A 36 48.84 49.32 -48.33
C ASP A 36 48.28 47.94 -47.92
N PRO A 37 49.02 46.85 -48.17
CA PRO A 37 48.58 45.49 -47.80
C PRO A 37 48.36 45.33 -46.28
N ALA A 38 49.09 46.07 -45.45
CA ALA A 38 48.99 46.00 -43.99
C ALA A 38 47.73 46.73 -43.46
N ALA A 39 47.22 47.73 -44.19
CA ALA A 39 46.03 48.49 -43.81
C ALA A 39 44.76 47.64 -43.71
N SER A 40 44.71 46.48 -44.37
CA SER A 40 43.58 45.54 -44.31
C SER A 40 43.33 44.94 -42.91
N ARG A 41 44.34 44.98 -42.02
CA ARG A 41 44.28 44.41 -40.66
C ARG A 41 44.15 45.48 -39.56
N MET A 42 44.12 46.75 -39.92
CA MET A 42 44.03 47.86 -38.96
C MET A 42 42.58 48.31 -38.77
N VAL A 43 42.25 48.75 -37.55
CA VAL A 43 40.94 49.37 -37.27
C VAL A 43 40.95 50.81 -37.79
N PRO A 44 39.97 51.24 -38.60
CA PRO A 44 39.88 52.62 -39.05
C PRO A 44 39.72 53.59 -37.87
N THR A 45 40.55 54.62 -37.85
CA THR A 45 40.49 55.71 -36.87
C THR A 45 40.44 57.07 -37.57
N ALA A 46 39.90 58.07 -36.89
CA ALA A 46 39.85 59.44 -37.36
C ALA A 46 40.00 60.43 -36.19
N LYS A 47 40.63 61.57 -36.46
CA LYS A 47 40.70 62.71 -35.55
C LYS A 47 39.83 63.83 -36.13
N PHE A 48 38.91 64.33 -35.33
CA PHE A 48 38.01 65.41 -35.67
C PHE A 48 38.36 66.64 -34.85
N GLU A 49 38.75 67.72 -35.51
CA GLU A 49 38.82 69.02 -34.84
C GLU A 49 37.46 69.71 -34.96
N VAL A 50 36.80 69.95 -33.85
CA VAL A 50 35.46 70.57 -33.79
C VAL A 50 35.57 71.88 -33.01
N LYS A 51 34.93 72.93 -33.54
CA LYS A 51 34.85 74.23 -32.86
C LYS A 51 33.45 74.43 -32.28
N VAL A 52 33.35 74.49 -30.96
CA VAL A 52 32.09 74.73 -30.24
C VAL A 52 32.18 76.04 -29.47
N ALA A 53 31.26 76.98 -29.74
CA ALA A 53 31.20 78.29 -29.09
C ALA A 53 32.54 79.08 -29.08
N GLY A 54 33.40 78.84 -30.08
CA GLY A 54 34.68 79.54 -30.22
C GLY A 54 35.92 78.76 -29.78
N ALA A 55 35.78 77.68 -29.00
CA ALA A 55 36.90 76.84 -28.57
C ALA A 55 37.08 75.62 -29.52
N SER A 56 38.30 75.34 -29.94
CA SER A 56 38.65 74.13 -30.71
C SER A 56 38.92 72.96 -29.75
N GLU A 57 38.35 71.80 -30.07
CA GLU A 57 38.53 70.54 -29.36
C GLU A 57 38.87 69.44 -30.38
N GLU A 58 39.82 68.55 -30.02
CA GLU A 58 40.16 67.38 -30.82
C GLU A 58 39.45 66.14 -30.29
N ILE A 59 38.68 65.47 -31.15
CA ILE A 59 37.92 64.26 -30.82
C ILE A 59 38.50 63.09 -31.60
N GLU A 60 38.98 62.08 -30.88
CA GLU A 60 39.43 60.82 -31.48
C GLU A 60 38.25 59.85 -31.63
N TRP A 61 38.17 59.20 -32.79
CA TRP A 61 37.15 58.19 -33.10
C TRP A 61 37.80 56.94 -33.68
N SER A 62 37.26 55.78 -33.29
CA SER A 62 37.66 54.48 -33.84
C SER A 62 36.43 53.65 -34.22
N LEU A 63 36.54 52.85 -35.28
CA LEU A 63 35.43 52.02 -35.73
C LEU A 63 35.10 50.95 -34.67
N GLY A 64 33.86 50.95 -34.17
CA GLY A 64 33.37 49.97 -33.19
C GLY A 64 33.21 50.51 -31.77
N THR A 65 33.66 51.74 -31.48
CA THR A 65 33.38 52.43 -30.21
C THR A 65 32.09 53.23 -30.27
N ILE A 66 31.47 53.48 -29.11
CA ILE A 66 30.30 54.37 -28.99
C ILE A 66 30.68 55.75 -29.55
N SER A 67 29.90 56.29 -30.48
CA SER A 67 30.16 57.61 -31.06
C SER A 67 30.14 58.69 -29.98
N PRO A 68 31.17 59.56 -29.90
CA PRO A 68 31.18 60.70 -28.98
C PRO A 68 29.93 61.57 -29.11
N GLU A 69 29.36 62.00 -27.99
CA GLU A 69 28.10 62.75 -27.93
C GLU A 69 28.13 64.00 -28.83
N ARG A 70 29.27 64.72 -28.87
CA ARG A 70 29.46 65.89 -29.73
C ARG A 70 29.28 65.57 -31.22
N LEU A 71 29.83 64.45 -31.70
CA LEU A 71 29.68 64.02 -33.10
C LEU A 71 28.26 63.51 -33.41
N SER A 72 27.52 63.02 -32.40
CA SER A 72 26.13 62.58 -32.56
C SER A 72 25.15 63.72 -32.91
N THR A 73 25.55 64.97 -32.67
CA THR A 73 24.78 66.17 -33.04
C THR A 73 24.88 66.52 -34.54
N ILE A 74 25.92 66.04 -35.22
CA ILE A 74 26.17 66.33 -36.63
C ILE A 74 25.42 65.30 -37.48
N SER A 75 24.47 65.77 -38.30
CA SER A 75 23.71 64.90 -39.20
C SER A 75 24.35 64.84 -40.59
N VAL A 76 24.77 63.65 -41.02
CA VAL A 76 25.39 63.43 -42.33
C VAL A 76 24.37 62.85 -43.30
N PHE A 77 24.15 63.55 -44.41
CA PHE A 77 23.13 63.20 -45.40
C PHE A 77 23.75 62.99 -46.79
N ASP A 78 23.42 61.88 -47.43
CA ASP A 78 23.75 61.58 -48.82
C ASP A 78 22.55 60.94 -49.56
N SER A 79 22.69 60.68 -50.85
CA SER A 79 21.63 60.10 -51.68
C SER A 79 21.22 58.68 -51.24
N LYS A 80 22.07 57.94 -50.54
CA LYS A 80 21.75 56.62 -49.98
C LYS A 80 20.99 56.73 -48.66
N CYS A 81 21.34 57.70 -47.81
CA CYS A 81 20.55 58.08 -46.63
C CYS A 81 19.12 58.43 -47.06
N ALA A 82 18.94 59.20 -48.14
CA ALA A 82 17.61 59.55 -48.67
C ALA A 82 16.79 58.31 -49.07
N ARG A 83 17.41 57.31 -49.72
CA ARG A 83 16.73 56.05 -50.05
C ARG A 83 16.34 55.23 -48.81
N SER A 84 17.19 55.21 -47.79
CA SER A 84 16.91 54.53 -46.51
C SER A 84 15.62 55.05 -45.83
N TYR A 85 15.25 56.32 -46.02
CA TYR A 85 13.97 56.86 -45.52
C TYR A 85 12.72 56.24 -46.20
N ILE A 86 12.86 55.71 -47.41
CA ILE A 86 11.72 55.30 -48.26
C ILE A 86 11.63 53.78 -48.39
N THR A 87 12.77 53.08 -48.47
CA THR A 87 12.79 51.66 -48.88
C THR A 87 13.02 50.64 -47.78
N SER A 88 13.57 51.01 -46.62
CA SER A 88 13.87 50.04 -45.54
C SER A 88 12.83 50.02 -44.43
N GLU A 89 12.33 48.83 -44.07
CA GLU A 89 11.61 48.58 -42.82
C GLU A 89 12.58 48.84 -41.64
N GLN A 90 12.26 49.77 -40.73
CA GLN A 90 13.14 50.14 -39.61
C GLN A 90 12.38 50.24 -38.28
N ASP A 91 13.11 50.12 -37.17
CA ASP A 91 12.60 50.30 -35.80
C ASP A 91 12.06 51.73 -35.62
N VAL A 92 10.89 51.84 -35.01
CA VAL A 92 10.20 53.11 -34.78
C VAL A 92 10.88 53.81 -33.61
N ALA A 93 11.42 55.02 -33.82
CA ALA A 93 12.03 55.82 -32.75
C ALA A 93 11.03 56.34 -31.69
N TYR A 94 9.76 55.95 -31.79
CA TYR A 94 8.67 56.40 -30.92
C TYR A 94 7.78 55.20 -30.55
N LEU A 95 8.02 54.66 -29.35
CA LEU A 95 7.15 53.67 -28.72
C LEU A 95 6.29 54.41 -27.69
N PRO A 96 4.94 54.38 -27.79
CA PRO A 96 4.09 54.99 -26.78
C PRO A 96 4.35 54.39 -25.39
N TYR A 97 4.26 55.24 -24.37
CA TYR A 97 4.43 54.83 -22.98
C TYR A 97 3.48 53.68 -22.61
N GLY A 98 4.02 52.58 -22.05
CA GLY A 98 3.27 51.39 -21.64
C GLY A 98 3.32 50.21 -22.63
N LEU A 99 3.72 50.43 -23.89
CA LEU A 99 3.95 49.34 -24.87
C LEU A 99 5.28 48.61 -24.64
N ASP A 100 6.22 49.25 -23.96
CA ASP A 100 7.50 48.68 -23.51
C ASP A 100 7.30 47.50 -22.56
N ILE A 101 6.22 47.49 -21.78
CA ILE A 101 5.89 46.37 -20.87
C ILE A 101 5.66 45.07 -21.67
N VAL A 102 4.96 45.16 -22.80
CA VAL A 102 4.64 44.00 -23.65
C VAL A 102 5.90 43.50 -24.38
N GLU A 103 6.75 44.43 -24.80
CA GLU A 103 8.05 44.14 -25.40
C GLU A 103 9.00 43.48 -24.40
N ASN A 104 9.09 44.01 -23.17
CA ASN A 104 9.90 43.49 -22.08
C ASN A 104 9.41 42.11 -21.63
N LEU A 105 8.10 41.89 -21.55
CA LEU A 105 7.52 40.58 -21.26
C LEU A 105 7.92 39.55 -22.33
N ALA A 106 7.82 39.91 -23.62
CA ALA A 106 8.13 39.01 -24.73
C ALA A 106 9.64 38.72 -24.89
N ASN A 107 10.50 39.72 -24.67
CA ASN A 107 11.92 39.66 -25.03
C ASN A 107 12.87 39.51 -23.84
N LEU A 108 12.43 39.81 -22.61
CA LEU A 108 13.26 39.67 -21.39
C LEU A 108 12.70 38.57 -20.49
N VAL A 109 11.43 38.70 -20.09
CA VAL A 109 10.82 37.80 -19.09
C VAL A 109 10.64 36.40 -19.66
N LEU A 110 9.98 36.24 -20.81
CA LEU A 110 9.73 34.91 -21.39
C LEU A 110 11.01 34.14 -21.73
N PRO A 111 12.06 34.74 -22.33
CA PRO A 111 13.32 34.03 -22.55
C PRO A 111 13.98 33.60 -21.24
N LYS A 112 13.99 34.46 -20.21
CA LYS A 112 14.55 34.10 -18.91
C LYS A 112 13.75 32.98 -18.24
N LEU A 113 12.43 33.02 -18.34
CA LEU A 113 11.55 32.00 -17.77
C LEU A 113 11.68 30.67 -18.53
N SER A 114 11.89 30.70 -19.85
CA SER A 114 12.22 29.52 -20.65
C SER A 114 13.57 28.93 -20.23
N GLU A 115 14.60 29.76 -20.05
CA GLU A 115 15.92 29.32 -19.58
C GLU A 115 15.84 28.63 -18.21
N THR A 116 15.12 29.23 -17.25
CA THR A 116 14.89 28.63 -15.92
C THR A 116 14.11 27.32 -16.03
N LEU A 117 13.04 27.28 -16.84
CA LEU A 117 12.25 26.07 -17.05
C LEU A 117 13.09 24.95 -17.68
N ASP A 118 13.91 25.29 -18.68
CA ASP A 118 14.78 24.32 -19.35
C ASP A 118 15.87 23.81 -18.41
N ALA A 119 16.44 24.67 -17.56
CA ALA A 119 17.38 24.27 -16.50
C ALA A 119 16.73 23.31 -15.48
N GLU A 120 15.49 23.60 -15.04
CA GLU A 120 14.74 22.71 -14.14
C GLU A 120 14.43 21.35 -14.81
N ILE A 121 13.96 21.34 -16.06
CA ILE A 121 13.65 20.11 -16.81
C ILE A 121 14.92 19.26 -16.98
N ASN A 122 16.04 19.89 -17.35
CA ASN A 122 17.32 19.20 -17.57
C ASN A 122 17.96 18.72 -16.26
N GLY A 123 17.68 19.40 -15.14
CA GLY A 123 18.14 18.99 -13.81
C GLY A 123 17.38 17.80 -13.20
N ILE A 124 16.22 17.42 -13.75
CA ILE A 124 15.48 16.24 -13.30
C ILE A 124 16.05 14.99 -13.98
N ASP A 125 16.83 14.24 -13.22
CA ASP A 125 17.26 12.90 -13.58
C ASP A 125 16.07 11.93 -13.59
N VAL A 126 15.89 11.23 -14.70
CA VAL A 126 14.85 10.21 -14.94
C VAL A 126 15.46 8.89 -15.41
N ASP A 127 16.75 8.68 -15.16
CA ASP A 127 17.44 7.45 -15.54
C ASP A 127 16.91 6.23 -14.77
N LYS A 128 16.81 5.11 -15.48
CA LYS A 128 16.34 3.81 -14.97
C LYS A 128 17.48 2.93 -14.46
N LEU A 129 18.75 3.32 -14.58
CA LEU A 129 19.91 2.52 -14.12
C LEU A 129 19.77 2.00 -12.68
N SER A 130 19.25 2.82 -11.77
CA SER A 130 19.07 2.43 -10.35
C SER A 130 18.08 1.27 -10.12
N ILE A 131 17.23 0.97 -11.11
CA ILE A 131 16.19 -0.07 -11.05
C ILE A 131 16.37 -1.13 -12.15
N GLU A 132 17.50 -1.13 -12.86
CA GLU A 132 17.77 -2.04 -13.97
C GLU A 132 17.79 -3.53 -13.52
N HIS A 133 18.21 -3.78 -12.28
CA HIS A 133 18.17 -5.11 -11.65
C HIS A 133 16.77 -5.71 -11.50
N LEU A 134 15.70 -4.93 -11.72
CA LEU A 134 14.31 -5.40 -11.69
C LEU A 134 13.78 -5.81 -13.07
N ILE A 135 14.52 -5.55 -14.15
CA ILE A 135 14.10 -5.87 -15.52
C ILE A 135 14.21 -7.39 -15.75
N GLY A 136 13.20 -7.96 -16.40
CA GLY A 136 13.13 -9.38 -16.71
C GLY A 136 11.77 -9.82 -17.24
N GLU A 137 11.57 -11.12 -17.40
CA GLU A 137 10.34 -11.70 -17.95
C GLU A 137 9.15 -11.75 -16.96
N THR A 138 9.39 -11.40 -15.69
CA THR A 138 8.38 -11.37 -14.61
C THR A 138 7.41 -10.21 -14.77
N GLU A 139 6.27 -10.24 -14.07
CA GLU A 139 5.31 -9.12 -14.12
C GLU A 139 5.93 -7.83 -13.59
N VAL A 140 6.77 -7.91 -12.55
CA VAL A 140 7.58 -6.78 -12.08
C VAL A 140 8.46 -6.24 -13.21
N GLY A 141 9.19 -7.11 -13.91
CA GLY A 141 10.06 -6.70 -15.01
C GLY A 141 9.33 -5.96 -16.13
N LYS A 142 8.18 -6.48 -16.56
CA LYS A 142 7.33 -5.86 -17.58
C LYS A 142 6.83 -4.47 -17.16
N VAL A 143 6.43 -4.31 -15.90
CA VAL A 143 5.97 -3.02 -15.36
C VAL A 143 7.11 -2.00 -15.31
N ILE A 144 8.32 -2.43 -14.94
CA ILE A 144 9.50 -1.57 -14.88
C ILE A 144 9.99 -1.16 -16.28
N GLU A 145 9.96 -2.08 -17.24
CA GLU A 145 10.31 -1.81 -18.64
C GLU A 145 9.36 -0.75 -19.25
N THR A 146 8.06 -0.92 -19.03
CA THR A 146 7.01 0.00 -19.52
C THR A 146 6.74 1.20 -18.60
N LEU A 147 7.55 1.41 -17.56
CA LEU A 147 7.39 2.50 -16.59
C LEU A 147 7.33 3.85 -17.29
N SER A 148 6.23 4.58 -17.07
CA SER A 148 5.93 5.86 -17.70
C SER A 148 5.16 6.77 -16.75
N VAL A 149 4.95 8.03 -17.17
CA VAL A 149 4.17 9.04 -16.43
C VAL A 149 2.72 8.58 -16.13
N LYS A 150 2.19 7.65 -16.93
CA LYS A 150 0.83 7.11 -16.79
C LYS A 150 0.74 5.89 -15.87
N THR A 151 1.87 5.34 -15.43
CA THR A 151 1.88 4.14 -14.59
C THR A 151 1.26 4.45 -13.23
N ASN A 152 0.41 3.55 -12.74
CA ASN A 152 -0.27 3.70 -11.46
C ASN A 152 0.67 3.34 -10.29
N SER A 153 0.94 4.30 -9.40
CA SER A 153 1.77 4.11 -8.20
C SER A 153 1.20 3.08 -7.23
N GLU A 154 -0.13 2.95 -7.16
CA GLU A 154 -0.78 1.96 -6.29
C GLU A 154 -0.54 0.53 -6.79
N GLN A 155 -0.51 0.32 -8.11
CA GLN A 155 -0.21 -0.99 -8.70
C GLN A 155 1.24 -1.42 -8.44
N ILE A 156 2.20 -0.49 -8.50
CA ILE A 156 3.60 -0.78 -8.16
C ILE A 156 3.72 -1.12 -6.67
N SER A 157 3.01 -0.35 -5.82
CA SER A 157 3.02 -0.56 -4.37
C SER A 157 2.42 -1.91 -3.97
N SER A 158 1.33 -2.32 -4.61
CA SER A 158 0.73 -3.63 -4.36
C SER A 158 1.63 -4.79 -4.83
N LEU A 159 2.26 -4.66 -6.00
CA LEU A 159 3.23 -5.65 -6.50
C LEU A 159 4.43 -5.80 -5.55
N GLY A 160 4.95 -4.70 -5.02
CA GLY A 160 6.05 -4.69 -4.06
C GLY A 160 5.67 -5.08 -2.63
N THR A 161 4.40 -5.35 -2.34
CA THR A 161 3.95 -5.77 -1.00
C THR A 161 3.82 -7.30 -0.96
N LEU A 162 4.63 -7.96 -0.13
CA LEU A 162 4.57 -9.40 0.08
C LEU A 162 3.99 -9.73 1.45
N SER A 163 3.11 -10.73 1.46
CA SER A 163 2.60 -11.35 2.68
C SER A 163 3.65 -12.27 3.34
N LYS A 164 3.46 -12.56 4.63
CA LYS A 164 4.30 -13.53 5.36
C LYS A 164 4.25 -14.92 4.72
N ASP A 165 3.13 -15.28 4.10
CA ASP A 165 2.97 -16.57 3.44
C ASP A 165 3.72 -16.62 2.10
N GLU A 166 3.73 -15.54 1.32
CA GLU A 166 4.57 -15.43 0.11
C GLU A 166 6.06 -15.50 0.43
N ILE A 167 6.51 -14.83 1.51
CA ILE A 167 7.92 -14.91 1.94
C ILE A 167 8.29 -16.35 2.32
N LYS A 168 7.43 -17.06 3.05
CA LYS A 168 7.64 -18.49 3.34
C LYS A 168 7.59 -19.35 2.08
N ARG A 169 6.72 -19.01 1.12
CA ARG A 169 6.63 -19.73 -0.15
C ARG A 169 7.92 -19.63 -0.95
N ILE A 170 8.60 -18.49 -0.95
CA ILE A 170 9.94 -18.33 -1.56
C ILE A 170 10.91 -19.35 -0.95
N THR A 171 11.03 -19.38 0.39
CA THR A 171 11.95 -20.30 1.07
C THR A 171 11.60 -21.77 0.82
N ASP A 172 10.31 -22.11 0.77
CA ASP A 172 9.83 -23.46 0.48
C ASP A 172 10.16 -23.89 -0.96
N LEU A 173 9.99 -22.98 -1.93
CA LEU A 173 10.28 -23.22 -3.35
C LEU A 173 11.78 -23.37 -3.60
N GLU A 174 12.61 -22.49 -3.02
CA GLU A 174 14.08 -22.60 -3.10
C GLU A 174 14.55 -23.94 -2.55
N ALA A 175 14.06 -24.33 -1.37
CA ALA A 175 14.40 -25.61 -0.76
C ALA A 175 13.93 -26.81 -1.61
N ALA A 176 12.74 -26.73 -2.21
CA ALA A 176 12.19 -27.81 -3.02
C ALA A 176 12.92 -27.97 -4.37
N LEU A 177 13.28 -26.85 -5.02
CA LEU A 177 14.00 -26.88 -6.31
C LEU A 177 15.47 -27.28 -6.15
N ASN A 178 16.09 -26.96 -5.01
CA ASN A 178 17.48 -27.37 -4.72
C ASN A 178 17.60 -28.77 -4.10
N GLU A 179 16.48 -29.46 -3.87
CA GLU A 179 16.50 -30.79 -3.26
C GLU A 179 17.04 -31.85 -4.24
N VAL A 180 17.97 -32.69 -3.75
CA VAL A 180 18.65 -33.70 -4.58
C VAL A 180 17.75 -34.90 -4.83
N ASP A 181 17.00 -35.34 -3.81
CA ASP A 181 15.97 -36.37 -3.93
C ASP A 181 14.61 -35.86 -3.40
N PRO A 182 13.84 -35.13 -4.24
CA PRO A 182 12.56 -34.58 -3.85
C PRO A 182 11.55 -35.66 -3.43
N LEU A 183 11.63 -36.87 -4.00
CA LEU A 183 10.67 -37.95 -3.72
C LEU A 183 10.93 -38.61 -2.36
N ALA A 184 12.18 -38.82 -1.97
CA ALA A 184 12.51 -39.31 -0.62
C ALA A 184 12.01 -38.34 0.44
N LYS A 185 12.36 -37.05 0.32
CA LYS A 185 11.91 -36.03 1.27
C LYS A 185 10.40 -35.84 1.27
N ALA A 186 9.74 -35.94 0.11
CA ALA A 186 8.28 -35.93 0.01
C ALA A 186 7.65 -37.06 0.85
N ARG A 187 8.22 -38.28 0.83
CA ARG A 187 7.72 -39.39 1.65
C ARG A 187 7.83 -39.06 3.14
N ASP A 188 8.94 -38.47 3.58
CA ASP A 188 9.14 -38.08 4.98
C ASP A 188 8.13 -37.02 5.43
N LEU A 189 7.91 -35.96 4.63
CA LEU A 189 6.91 -34.93 4.95
C LEU A 189 5.49 -35.52 4.94
N ARG A 190 5.19 -36.48 4.06
CA ARG A 190 3.89 -37.18 4.07
C ARG A 190 3.70 -38.00 5.34
N LEU A 191 4.71 -38.76 5.76
CA LEU A 191 4.66 -39.54 7.00
C LEU A 191 4.50 -38.62 8.21
N SER A 192 5.26 -37.52 8.27
CA SER A 192 5.12 -36.46 9.27
C SER A 192 3.69 -35.90 9.32
N ALA A 193 3.14 -35.53 8.18
CA ALA A 193 1.79 -34.97 8.09
C ALA A 193 0.72 -35.96 8.59
N ILE A 194 0.86 -37.25 8.29
CA ILE A 194 -0.04 -38.30 8.76
C ILE A 194 0.10 -38.47 10.28
N ARG A 195 1.31 -38.53 10.83
CA ARG A 195 1.55 -38.61 12.29
C ARG A 195 0.91 -37.44 13.02
N LEU A 196 1.14 -36.20 12.57
CA LEU A 196 0.55 -35.00 13.15
C LEU A 196 -0.98 -34.98 13.03
N LYS A 197 -1.54 -35.45 11.91
CA LYS A 197 -2.99 -35.57 11.74
C LYS A 197 -3.59 -36.56 12.73
N THR A 198 -2.98 -37.73 12.88
CA THR A 198 -3.39 -38.75 13.87
C THR A 198 -3.28 -38.21 15.29
N TYR A 199 -2.19 -37.52 15.61
CA TYR A 199 -2.00 -36.88 16.90
C TYR A 199 -3.06 -35.79 17.18
N SER A 200 -3.45 -35.01 16.17
CA SER A 200 -4.55 -34.04 16.30
C SER A 200 -5.90 -34.68 16.66
N VAL A 201 -6.08 -35.96 16.34
CA VAL A 201 -7.25 -36.74 16.78
C VAL A 201 -7.06 -37.21 18.23
N LYS A 202 -5.86 -37.65 18.62
CA LYS A 202 -5.51 -37.99 20.03
C LYS A 202 -5.83 -36.81 20.96
N LEU A 203 -5.38 -35.60 20.61
CA LEU A 203 -5.61 -34.36 21.37
C LEU A 203 -7.10 -34.03 21.64
N ALA A 204 -8.02 -34.57 20.84
CA ALA A 204 -9.45 -34.31 20.98
C ALA A 204 -10.18 -35.36 21.82
N LYS A 205 -9.58 -36.53 22.05
CA LYS A 205 -10.23 -37.64 22.77
C LYS A 205 -10.59 -37.28 24.21
N PRO A 206 -9.71 -36.66 25.03
CA PRO A 206 -10.01 -36.38 26.42
C PRO A 206 -11.19 -35.43 26.61
N LEU A 207 -11.37 -34.48 25.67
CA LEU A 207 -12.42 -33.47 25.73
C LEU A 207 -13.83 -34.06 25.83
N LYS A 208 -14.07 -35.28 25.34
CA LYS A 208 -15.36 -35.97 25.49
C LYS A 208 -15.74 -36.23 26.95
N TRP A 209 -14.76 -36.35 27.82
CA TRP A 209 -14.94 -36.70 29.24
C TRP A 209 -14.93 -35.48 30.15
N VAL A 210 -14.24 -34.41 29.75
CA VAL A 210 -14.02 -33.23 30.59
C VAL A 210 -14.63 -31.93 30.03
N CYS A 211 -15.38 -31.98 28.93
CA CYS A 211 -16.06 -30.80 28.38
C CYS A 211 -17.11 -30.22 29.35
N ALA A 212 -17.61 -29.02 29.03
CA ALA A 212 -18.64 -28.36 29.83
C ALA A 212 -19.91 -29.20 29.93
N GLU A 213 -20.31 -29.85 28.85
CA GLU A 213 -21.49 -30.73 28.81
C GLU A 213 -21.33 -31.95 29.70
N ALA A 214 -20.11 -32.53 29.77
CA ALA A 214 -19.81 -33.64 30.66
C ALA A 214 -19.89 -33.22 32.14
N VAL A 215 -19.42 -32.00 32.45
CA VAL A 215 -19.56 -31.41 33.81
C VAL A 215 -21.04 -31.21 34.16
N VAL A 216 -21.83 -30.62 33.27
CA VAL A 216 -23.27 -30.38 33.51
C VAL A 216 -24.02 -31.70 33.68
N LYS A 217 -23.71 -32.71 32.86
CA LYS A 217 -24.32 -34.04 32.99
C LYS A 217 -24.00 -34.67 34.35
N LEU A 218 -22.73 -34.62 34.77
CA LEU A 218 -22.29 -35.17 36.05
C LEU A 218 -22.91 -34.41 37.24
N GLN A 219 -23.01 -33.09 37.15
CA GLN A 219 -23.69 -32.25 38.14
C GLN A 219 -25.18 -32.61 38.22
N GLY A 220 -25.85 -32.82 37.09
CA GLY A 220 -27.25 -33.25 37.04
C GLY A 220 -27.47 -34.58 37.74
N LEU A 221 -26.60 -35.57 37.49
CA LEU A 221 -26.66 -36.86 38.19
C LEU A 221 -26.44 -36.70 39.70
N ALA A 222 -25.49 -35.85 40.11
CA ALA A 222 -25.23 -35.59 41.52
C ALA A 222 -26.41 -34.90 42.22
N GLU A 223 -27.10 -33.98 41.55
CA GLU A 223 -28.29 -33.32 42.11
C GLU A 223 -29.48 -34.27 42.19
N ILE A 224 -29.70 -35.11 41.16
CA ILE A 224 -30.72 -36.17 41.20
C ILE A 224 -30.46 -37.11 42.38
N LYS A 225 -29.22 -37.55 42.56
CA LYS A 225 -28.81 -38.38 43.71
C LYS A 225 -29.13 -37.67 45.02
N LYS A 226 -28.75 -36.41 45.18
CA LYS A 226 -28.98 -35.64 46.40
C LYS A 226 -30.47 -35.51 46.73
N VAL A 227 -31.31 -35.20 45.74
CA VAL A 227 -32.76 -35.11 45.92
C VAL A 227 -33.35 -36.47 46.30
N ALA A 228 -32.90 -37.55 45.66
CA ALA A 228 -33.35 -38.90 45.97
C ALA A 228 -32.93 -39.36 47.38
N GLU A 229 -31.71 -39.03 47.83
CA GLU A 229 -31.21 -39.33 49.19
C GLU A 229 -31.99 -38.55 50.27
N ILE A 230 -32.37 -37.29 50.00
CA ILE A 230 -33.24 -36.51 50.92
C ILE A 230 -34.62 -37.16 51.02
N ALA A 231 -35.24 -37.51 49.89
CA ALA A 231 -36.55 -38.14 49.86
C ALA A 231 -36.54 -39.52 50.56
N GLU A 232 -35.48 -40.30 50.36
CA GLU A 232 -35.25 -41.57 51.04
C GLU A 232 -35.09 -41.40 52.55
N THR A 233 -34.35 -40.38 53.00
CA THR A 233 -34.18 -40.07 54.42
C THR A 233 -35.52 -39.72 55.07
N MET A 234 -36.33 -38.89 54.41
CA MET A 234 -37.69 -38.57 54.88
C MET A 234 -38.59 -39.81 54.94
N ALA A 235 -38.48 -40.71 53.96
CA ALA A 235 -39.22 -41.96 53.97
C ALA A 235 -38.74 -42.90 55.09
N ALA A 236 -37.43 -42.93 55.39
CA ALA A 236 -36.86 -43.69 56.50
C ALA A 236 -37.30 -43.12 57.86
N ASP A 237 -37.36 -41.79 58.01
CA ASP A 237 -37.90 -41.14 59.20
C ASP A 237 -39.38 -41.47 59.41
N SER A 238 -40.18 -41.47 58.34
CA SER A 238 -41.59 -41.90 58.40
C SER A 238 -41.74 -43.37 58.75
N LEU A 239 -40.82 -44.24 58.32
CA LEU A 239 -40.80 -45.66 58.69
C LEU A 239 -40.54 -45.86 60.17
N ARG A 240 -39.66 -45.02 60.75
CA ARG A 240 -39.31 -45.00 62.17
C ARG A 240 -40.36 -44.32 63.04
N ALA A 241 -41.31 -43.58 62.45
CA ALA A 241 -42.37 -42.93 63.19
C ALA A 241 -43.40 -43.97 63.71
N GLY A 242 -43.73 -43.89 65.00
CA GLY A 242 -44.80 -44.69 65.63
C GLY A 242 -44.36 -45.99 66.30
N GLU A 243 -43.09 -46.39 66.22
CA GLU A 243 -42.53 -47.55 66.92
C GLU A 243 -41.05 -47.33 67.26
N GLU A 244 -40.59 -47.80 68.41
CA GLU A 244 -39.18 -47.70 68.81
C GLU A 244 -38.33 -48.71 68.03
N LEU A 245 -37.74 -48.26 66.92
CA LEU A 245 -36.85 -49.05 66.06
C LEU A 245 -35.37 -48.72 66.33
N LEU A 246 -34.47 -49.64 65.98
CA LEU A 246 -33.04 -49.43 66.12
C LEU A 246 -32.57 -48.23 65.27
N PRO A 247 -31.61 -47.42 65.77
CA PRO A 247 -30.99 -46.37 64.97
C PRO A 247 -30.45 -46.91 63.64
N GLY A 248 -30.75 -46.23 62.54
CA GLY A 248 -30.38 -46.65 61.20
C GLY A 248 -31.35 -47.63 60.52
N THR A 249 -32.47 -47.97 61.15
CA THR A 249 -33.56 -48.69 60.47
C THR A 249 -34.16 -47.81 59.36
N GLY A 250 -34.19 -48.34 58.13
CA GLY A 250 -34.53 -47.59 56.93
C GLY A 250 -33.33 -47.04 56.15
N ASP A 251 -32.14 -46.95 56.75
CA ASP A 251 -30.94 -46.45 56.09
C ASP A 251 -30.30 -47.55 55.20
N GLN A 252 -29.32 -47.16 54.37
CA GLN A 252 -28.72 -48.05 53.37
C GLN A 252 -28.14 -49.34 53.95
N ALA A 253 -27.49 -49.28 55.10
CA ALA A 253 -26.89 -50.47 55.73
C ALA A 253 -27.97 -51.48 56.16
N TRP A 254 -29.08 -50.98 56.71
CA TRP A 254 -30.23 -51.79 57.09
C TRP A 254 -30.97 -52.33 55.87
N LYS A 255 -31.12 -51.53 54.80
CA LYS A 255 -31.76 -52.00 53.55
C LYS A 255 -31.04 -53.20 52.96
N ARG A 256 -29.70 -53.14 52.84
CA ARG A 256 -28.91 -54.27 52.33
C ARG A 256 -29.10 -55.53 53.17
N LEU A 257 -29.14 -55.39 54.50
CA LEU A 257 -29.42 -56.50 55.41
C LEU A 257 -30.82 -57.07 55.15
N PHE A 258 -31.83 -56.20 55.04
CA PHE A 258 -33.21 -56.61 54.89
C PHE A 258 -33.49 -57.24 53.52
N GLU A 259 -32.92 -56.69 52.44
CA GLU A 259 -33.00 -57.27 51.10
C GLU A 259 -32.34 -58.65 51.05
N ALA A 260 -31.17 -58.82 51.67
CA ALA A 260 -30.52 -60.12 51.77
C ALA A 260 -31.39 -61.13 52.56
N ALA A 261 -32.02 -60.70 53.65
CA ALA A 261 -32.94 -61.53 54.43
C ALA A 261 -34.23 -61.87 53.66
N ARG A 262 -34.74 -60.92 52.87
CA ARG A 262 -35.89 -61.10 51.99
C ARG A 262 -35.58 -62.12 50.89
N SER A 263 -34.47 -61.96 50.17
CA SER A 263 -34.01 -62.94 49.18
C SER A 263 -33.79 -64.32 49.79
N PHE A 264 -33.11 -64.41 50.94
CA PHE A 264 -32.97 -65.69 51.66
C PHE A 264 -34.31 -66.33 52.00
N SER A 265 -35.29 -65.52 52.43
CA SER A 265 -36.64 -65.97 52.73
C SER A 265 -37.35 -66.55 51.49
N THR A 266 -37.38 -65.80 50.39
CA THR A 266 -38.15 -66.18 49.19
C THR A 266 -37.46 -67.21 48.31
N GLU A 267 -36.13 -67.27 48.33
CA GLU A 267 -35.34 -68.14 47.44
C GLU A 267 -34.91 -69.45 48.13
N VAL A 268 -34.71 -69.44 49.45
CA VAL A 268 -34.11 -70.58 50.18
C VAL A 268 -35.00 -71.09 51.31
N ALA A 269 -35.39 -70.23 52.26
CA ALA A 269 -36.09 -70.66 53.47
C ALA A 269 -37.56 -71.06 53.20
N TYR A 270 -38.24 -70.30 52.33
CA TYR A 270 -39.64 -70.50 51.95
C TYR A 270 -39.85 -70.28 50.44
N PRO A 271 -39.35 -71.19 49.58
CA PRO A 271 -39.45 -71.03 48.13
C PRO A 271 -40.90 -70.98 47.63
N GLY A 272 -41.21 -70.00 46.79
CA GLY A 272 -42.54 -69.84 46.16
C GLY A 272 -43.54 -69.04 46.98
N GLU A 273 -43.14 -68.49 48.12
CA GLU A 273 -43.98 -67.61 48.95
C GLU A 273 -43.52 -66.15 48.91
N GLU A 274 -44.49 -65.24 49.09
CA GLU A 274 -44.18 -63.82 49.25
C GLU A 274 -43.60 -63.54 50.64
N PHE A 275 -42.74 -62.52 50.71
CA PHE A 275 -42.16 -62.06 51.96
C PHE A 275 -43.03 -60.96 52.60
N PRO A 276 -43.29 -61.01 53.91
CA PRO A 276 -43.03 -62.07 54.87
C PRO A 276 -44.00 -63.27 54.71
N PRO A 277 -43.59 -64.48 55.10
CA PRO A 277 -44.40 -65.68 54.92
C PRO A 277 -45.64 -65.67 55.82
N SER A 278 -46.77 -66.17 55.30
CA SER A 278 -48.12 -65.94 55.84
C SER A 278 -48.64 -66.99 56.83
N THR A 279 -47.82 -67.96 57.25
CA THR A 279 -48.25 -69.13 58.06
C THR A 279 -47.78 -69.06 59.51
N GLU A 280 -48.67 -69.33 60.47
CA GLU A 280 -48.43 -69.21 61.92
C GLU A 280 -47.27 -70.08 62.46
N SER A 281 -46.87 -71.13 61.73
CA SER A 281 -45.78 -72.04 62.13
C SER A 281 -44.39 -71.58 61.69
N LYS A 282 -44.25 -70.43 61.03
CA LYS A 282 -42.99 -69.97 60.43
C LYS A 282 -42.22 -69.00 61.31
N VAL A 283 -40.89 -69.11 61.21
CA VAL A 283 -39.95 -68.29 61.95
C VAL A 283 -39.40 -67.14 61.11
N CYS A 284 -39.03 -66.06 61.78
CA CYS A 284 -38.47 -64.87 61.17
C CYS A 284 -37.11 -65.15 60.52
N SER A 285 -36.95 -64.78 59.25
CA SER A 285 -35.69 -64.98 58.50
C SER A 285 -34.48 -64.21 59.07
N LEU A 286 -34.70 -63.20 59.92
CA LEU A 286 -33.64 -62.42 60.57
C LEU A 286 -33.22 -62.97 61.93
N CYS A 287 -34.17 -63.34 62.80
CA CYS A 287 -33.89 -63.71 64.20
C CYS A 287 -34.29 -65.15 64.58
N GLN A 288 -34.88 -65.91 63.65
CA GLN A 288 -35.30 -67.31 63.81
C GLN A 288 -36.35 -67.57 64.92
N ASN A 289 -36.97 -66.52 65.47
CA ASN A 289 -38.09 -66.63 66.41
C ASN A 289 -39.45 -66.67 65.69
N ALA A 290 -40.48 -67.20 66.36
CA ALA A 290 -41.85 -67.15 65.86
C ALA A 290 -42.28 -65.69 65.58
N LEU A 291 -42.85 -65.44 64.41
CA LEU A 291 -43.15 -64.09 63.92
C LEU A 291 -44.29 -63.41 64.70
N GLY A 292 -45.36 -64.16 64.97
CA GLY A 292 -46.61 -63.60 65.49
C GLY A 292 -47.22 -62.54 64.55
N GLU A 293 -48.40 -62.02 64.91
CA GLU A 293 -49.11 -61.03 64.08
C GLU A 293 -48.36 -59.69 64.00
N SER A 294 -47.82 -59.20 65.13
CA SER A 294 -47.08 -57.93 65.18
C SER A 294 -45.75 -57.97 64.42
N GLY A 295 -45.03 -59.10 64.46
CA GLY A 295 -43.79 -59.28 63.71
C GLY A 295 -44.04 -59.39 62.20
N ALA A 296 -45.10 -60.09 61.79
CA ALA A 296 -45.52 -60.15 60.38
C ALA A 296 -45.93 -58.77 59.84
N GLN A 297 -46.73 -58.00 60.59
CA GLN A 297 -47.10 -56.63 60.22
C GLN A 297 -45.87 -55.70 60.12
N ARG A 298 -44.90 -55.83 61.03
CA ARG A 298 -43.65 -55.04 60.98
C ARG A 298 -42.81 -55.38 59.75
N LEU A 299 -42.64 -56.67 59.43
CA LEU A 299 -41.91 -57.10 58.23
C LEU A 299 -42.63 -56.68 56.94
N ASN A 300 -43.97 -56.71 56.90
CA ASN A 300 -44.75 -56.17 55.79
C ASN A 300 -44.47 -54.68 55.57
N ARG A 301 -44.54 -53.86 56.64
CA ARG A 301 -44.23 -52.42 56.56
C ARG A 301 -42.81 -52.16 56.06
N PHE A 302 -41.84 -52.97 56.51
CA PHE A 302 -40.45 -52.89 56.04
C PHE A 302 -40.31 -53.30 54.57
N ASP A 303 -41.00 -54.35 54.14
CA ASP A 303 -41.02 -54.80 52.74
C ASP A 303 -41.68 -53.77 51.81
N GLU A 304 -42.78 -53.15 52.24
CA GLU A 304 -43.43 -52.04 51.54
C GLU A 304 -42.51 -50.82 51.39
N TYR A 305 -41.75 -50.48 52.44
CA TYR A 305 -40.76 -49.40 52.38
C TYR A 305 -39.65 -49.67 51.36
N ILE A 306 -39.11 -50.90 51.33
CA ILE A 306 -38.07 -51.27 50.35
C ILE A 306 -38.65 -51.34 48.93
N LYS A 307 -39.89 -51.82 48.79
CA LYS A 307 -40.62 -51.80 47.52
C LYS A 307 -41.08 -50.40 47.11
N ASN A 308 -41.02 -49.39 47.96
CA ASN A 308 -41.45 -48.05 47.61
C ASN A 308 -40.52 -47.44 46.53
N ASP A 309 -41.10 -46.76 45.55
CA ASP A 309 -40.38 -46.17 44.42
C ASP A 309 -39.33 -45.14 44.88
N VAL A 310 -39.53 -44.51 46.03
CA VAL A 310 -38.56 -43.56 46.62
C VAL A 310 -37.23 -44.23 46.98
N ALA A 311 -37.28 -45.43 47.59
CA ALA A 311 -36.08 -46.18 47.97
C ALA A 311 -35.30 -46.64 46.72
N ARG A 312 -36.00 -47.20 45.73
CA ARG A 312 -35.39 -47.65 44.48
C ARG A 312 -34.80 -46.49 43.67
N ALA A 313 -35.47 -45.33 43.66
CA ALA A 313 -34.97 -44.15 42.96
C ALA A 313 -33.63 -43.66 43.54
N ALA A 314 -33.44 -43.73 44.86
CA ALA A 314 -32.16 -43.40 45.50
C ALA A 314 -31.05 -44.39 45.12
N ASP A 315 -31.33 -45.70 45.09
CA ASP A 315 -30.35 -46.71 44.67
C ASP A 315 -29.94 -46.54 43.19
N VAL A 316 -30.91 -46.30 42.29
CA VAL A 316 -30.63 -46.01 40.88
C VAL A 316 -29.77 -44.76 40.74
N ALA A 317 -30.13 -43.67 41.41
CA ALA A 317 -29.36 -42.42 41.33
C ALA A 317 -27.93 -42.56 41.88
N ARG A 318 -27.72 -43.37 42.93
CA ARG A 318 -26.36 -43.67 43.44
C ARG A 318 -25.56 -44.49 42.44
N ASN A 319 -26.15 -45.52 41.82
CA ASN A 319 -25.49 -46.33 40.81
C ASN A 319 -25.15 -45.52 39.54
N ASP A 320 -26.02 -44.61 39.12
CA ASP A 320 -25.77 -43.74 37.97
C ASP A 320 -24.58 -42.81 38.21
N VAL A 321 -24.49 -42.21 39.41
CA VAL A 321 -23.34 -41.38 39.80
C VAL A 321 -22.06 -42.19 39.89
N GLU A 322 -22.07 -43.38 40.51
CA GLU A 322 -20.87 -44.22 40.63
C GLU A 322 -20.40 -44.75 39.28
N THR A 323 -21.34 -45.12 38.40
CA THR A 323 -21.03 -45.52 37.02
C THR A 323 -20.36 -44.37 36.25
N ALA A 324 -20.94 -43.17 36.31
CA ALA A 324 -20.38 -41.99 35.66
C ALA A 324 -19.00 -41.62 36.22
N LYS A 325 -18.82 -41.70 37.54
CA LYS A 325 -17.55 -41.49 38.23
C LYS A 325 -16.49 -42.50 37.76
N SER A 326 -16.80 -43.79 37.79
CA SER A 326 -15.90 -44.87 37.36
C SER A 326 -15.47 -44.72 35.90
N MET A 327 -16.40 -44.34 35.01
CA MET A 327 -16.07 -44.07 33.61
C MET A 327 -15.05 -42.93 33.45
N ILE A 328 -15.14 -41.88 34.27
CA ILE A 328 -14.18 -40.75 34.28
C ILE A 328 -12.85 -41.16 34.92
N GLU A 329 -12.85 -42.03 35.95
CA GLU A 329 -11.65 -42.54 36.62
C GLU A 329 -10.83 -43.52 35.76
N VAL A 330 -11.48 -44.27 34.87
CA VAL A 330 -10.79 -45.23 33.99
C VAL A 330 -10.50 -44.65 32.60
N ALA A 331 -11.11 -43.52 32.23
CA ALA A 331 -10.87 -42.89 30.94
C ALA A 331 -9.37 -42.56 30.72
N ASP A 332 -8.85 -43.01 29.57
CA ASP A 332 -7.53 -42.61 29.09
C ASP A 332 -7.59 -41.16 28.57
N LEU A 333 -7.03 -40.25 29.36
CA LEU A 333 -6.93 -38.83 29.06
C LEU A 333 -5.49 -38.42 28.70
N ASP A 334 -4.55 -39.36 28.63
CA ASP A 334 -3.17 -39.05 28.27
C ASP A 334 -3.08 -38.62 26.81
N ILE A 335 -2.54 -37.44 26.61
CA ILE A 335 -2.24 -36.87 25.30
C ILE A 335 -0.75 -36.67 25.07
N ILE A 336 0.11 -37.03 26.02
CA ILE A 336 1.55 -36.86 25.85
C ILE A 336 2.01 -37.67 24.64
N ALA A 337 2.84 -37.04 23.81
CA ALA A 337 3.42 -37.63 22.63
C ALA A 337 4.59 -38.55 23.01
N ASP A 338 4.85 -39.57 22.20
CA ASP A 338 6.09 -40.35 22.35
C ASP A 338 7.34 -39.50 22.06
N ALA A 339 8.52 -40.04 22.40
CA ALA A 339 9.78 -39.31 22.26
C ALA A 339 10.05 -38.85 20.82
N ALA A 340 9.75 -39.70 19.83
CA ALA A 340 9.99 -39.39 18.42
C ALA A 340 9.09 -38.25 17.93
N LEU A 341 7.81 -38.27 18.30
CA LEU A 341 6.88 -37.20 17.98
C LEU A 341 7.17 -35.92 18.76
N CYS A 342 7.69 -36.01 20.00
CA CYS A 342 8.17 -34.85 20.74
C CYS A 342 9.34 -34.16 20.04
N ASP A 343 10.32 -34.92 19.56
CA ASP A 343 11.46 -34.39 18.82
C ASP A 343 11.04 -33.75 17.50
N GLU A 344 10.11 -34.40 16.78
CA GLU A 344 9.50 -33.85 15.57
C GLU A 344 8.75 -32.54 15.83
N LEU A 345 7.91 -32.50 16.86
CA LEU A 345 7.20 -31.28 17.26
C LEU A 345 8.18 -30.17 17.67
N ARG A 346 9.28 -30.50 18.37
CA ARG A 346 10.31 -29.53 18.77
C ARG A 346 11.01 -28.92 17.56
N ALA A 347 11.29 -29.72 16.54
CA ALA A 347 11.91 -29.27 15.30
C ALA A 347 10.98 -28.34 14.49
N LEU A 348 9.66 -28.59 14.53
CA LEU A 348 8.67 -27.78 13.81
C LEU A 348 8.21 -26.53 14.55
N ASP A 349 8.01 -26.65 15.86
CA ASP A 349 7.53 -25.57 16.72
C ASP A 349 7.89 -25.83 18.19
N LYS A 350 9.00 -25.23 18.65
CA LYS A 350 9.55 -25.45 20.00
C LYS A 350 8.56 -25.09 21.12
N SER A 351 7.70 -24.08 20.95
CA SER A 351 6.77 -23.66 22.02
C SER A 351 5.59 -24.62 22.18
N LEU A 352 5.29 -25.43 21.16
CA LEU A 352 4.12 -26.30 21.14
C LEU A 352 4.18 -27.42 22.19
N LEU A 353 5.37 -27.90 22.52
CA LEU A 353 5.55 -28.92 23.56
C LEU A 353 5.08 -28.43 24.91
N GLN A 354 5.43 -27.19 25.28
CA GLN A 354 4.97 -26.57 26.52
C GLN A 354 3.45 -26.44 26.55
N THR A 355 2.85 -25.96 25.45
CA THR A 355 1.38 -25.87 25.34
C THR A 355 0.68 -27.22 25.46
N ILE A 356 1.28 -28.30 24.94
CA ILE A 356 0.75 -29.66 25.08
C ILE A 356 0.78 -30.10 26.54
N THR A 357 1.89 -29.88 27.25
CA THR A 357 2.02 -30.22 28.67
C THR A 357 1.03 -29.43 29.52
N GLU A 358 0.94 -28.10 29.32
CA GLU A 358 -0.03 -27.26 30.03
C GLU A 358 -1.48 -27.70 29.75
N PHE A 359 -1.77 -28.15 28.53
CA PHE A 359 -3.09 -28.65 28.17
C PHE A 359 -3.38 -30.00 28.86
N GLN A 360 -2.42 -30.92 28.91
CA GLN A 360 -2.52 -32.17 29.69
C GLN A 360 -2.80 -31.88 31.17
N ASP A 361 -2.03 -30.97 31.78
CA ASP A 361 -2.19 -30.59 33.18
C ASP A 361 -3.58 -29.98 33.44
N SER A 362 -4.08 -29.16 32.51
CA SER A 362 -5.42 -28.59 32.62
C SER A 362 -6.54 -29.65 32.54
N ILE A 363 -6.35 -30.70 31.74
CA ILE A 363 -7.28 -31.82 31.63
C ILE A 363 -7.31 -32.61 32.95
N GLU A 364 -6.15 -32.97 33.49
CA GLU A 364 -6.06 -33.74 34.75
C GLU A 364 -6.53 -32.94 35.96
N THR A 365 -6.21 -31.64 36.00
CA THR A 365 -6.70 -30.73 37.05
C THR A 365 -8.22 -30.68 37.04
N ARG A 366 -8.82 -30.59 35.85
CA ARG A 366 -10.27 -30.56 35.69
C ARG A 366 -10.92 -31.90 36.02
N ARG A 367 -10.35 -33.02 35.59
CA ARG A 367 -10.79 -34.38 35.97
C ARG A 367 -10.81 -34.53 37.49
N SER A 368 -9.72 -34.16 38.14
CA SER A 368 -9.59 -34.22 39.61
C SER A 368 -10.62 -33.32 40.30
N ALA A 369 -10.87 -32.11 39.77
CA ALA A 369 -11.91 -31.24 40.30
C ALA A 369 -13.31 -31.85 40.13
N MET A 370 -13.64 -32.41 38.97
CA MET A 370 -14.93 -33.07 38.72
C MET A 370 -15.18 -34.21 39.70
N LEU A 371 -14.19 -35.08 39.93
CA LEU A 371 -14.29 -36.18 40.90
C LEU A 371 -14.43 -35.68 42.34
N ARG A 372 -13.72 -34.61 42.71
CA ARG A 372 -13.90 -33.96 44.02
C ARG A 372 -15.28 -33.35 44.19
N CYS A 373 -15.87 -32.76 43.14
CA CYS A 373 -17.20 -32.16 43.20
C CYS A 373 -18.32 -33.17 43.47
N ILE A 374 -18.15 -34.43 43.05
CA ILE A 374 -19.10 -35.52 43.37
C ILE A 374 -19.18 -35.73 44.89
N VAL A 375 -18.06 -35.61 45.60
CA VAL A 375 -17.99 -35.81 47.06
C VAL A 375 -18.37 -34.53 47.81
N SER A 376 -17.86 -33.37 47.38
CA SER A 376 -18.06 -32.10 48.08
C SER A 376 -19.38 -31.40 47.77
N SER A 377 -20.08 -31.80 46.70
CA SER A 377 -21.26 -31.12 46.15
C SER A 377 -21.04 -29.65 45.74
N LYS A 378 -19.77 -29.21 45.59
CA LYS A 378 -19.42 -27.84 45.21
C LYS A 378 -19.00 -27.76 43.74
N TRP A 379 -19.94 -27.47 42.85
CA TRP A 379 -19.73 -27.46 41.39
C TRP A 379 -19.19 -26.14 40.83
N THR A 380 -19.10 -25.09 41.66
CA THR A 380 -18.64 -23.74 41.25
C THR A 380 -17.12 -23.63 41.10
N GLU A 381 -16.36 -24.63 41.54
CA GLU A 381 -14.89 -24.59 41.64
C GLU A 381 -14.18 -25.42 40.53
N ILE A 382 -14.86 -25.71 39.42
CA ILE A 382 -14.26 -26.51 38.32
C ILE A 382 -13.44 -25.60 37.39
N PRO A 383 -12.10 -25.78 37.32
CA PRO A 383 -11.24 -24.93 36.50
C PRO A 383 -11.51 -25.16 35.00
N ARG A 384 -11.38 -24.10 34.21
CA ARG A 384 -11.52 -24.15 32.75
C ARG A 384 -10.32 -24.87 32.13
N ILE A 385 -10.58 -25.65 31.07
CA ILE A 385 -9.52 -26.20 30.22
C ILE A 385 -8.94 -25.03 29.41
N ILE A 386 -7.62 -25.00 29.28
CA ILE A 386 -6.97 -24.02 28.41
C ILE A 386 -7.26 -24.32 26.94
N GLU A 387 -6.90 -23.39 26.05
CA GLU A 387 -7.09 -23.57 24.62
C GLU A 387 -6.34 -24.81 24.10
N SER A 388 -7.03 -25.63 23.30
CA SER A 388 -6.44 -26.86 22.78
C SER A 388 -5.32 -26.55 21.79
N PRO A 389 -4.16 -27.25 21.85
CA PRO A 389 -3.09 -27.13 20.86
C PRO A 389 -3.45 -27.76 19.50
N ARG A 390 -4.62 -28.41 19.40
CA ARG A 390 -5.08 -29.12 18.20
C ARG A 390 -5.10 -28.26 16.93
N PRO A 391 -5.59 -27.00 16.90
CA PRO A 391 -5.57 -26.18 15.70
C PRO A 391 -4.14 -25.94 15.20
N ARG A 392 -3.20 -25.73 16.13
CA ARG A 392 -1.78 -25.53 15.79
C ARG A 392 -1.15 -26.79 15.21
N VAL A 393 -1.38 -27.96 15.82
CA VAL A 393 -0.93 -29.26 15.27
C VAL A 393 -1.53 -29.51 13.88
N ARG A 394 -2.80 -29.14 13.65
CA ARG A 394 -3.44 -29.24 12.34
C ARG A 394 -2.81 -28.31 11.30
N GLN A 395 -2.43 -27.09 11.69
CA GLN A 395 -1.71 -26.17 10.81
C GLN A 395 -0.34 -26.74 10.42
N LEU A 396 0.40 -27.33 11.36
CA LEU A 396 1.67 -28.01 11.06
C LEU A 396 1.45 -29.18 10.10
N ALA A 397 0.47 -30.04 10.35
CA ALA A 397 0.13 -31.15 9.45
C ALA A 397 -0.22 -30.66 8.03
N ALA A 398 -1.00 -29.57 7.93
CA ALA A 398 -1.33 -28.95 6.64
C ALA A 398 -0.09 -28.37 5.94
N SER A 399 0.82 -27.75 6.70
CA SER A 399 2.09 -27.26 6.16
C SER A 399 2.95 -28.39 5.62
N GLN A 400 3.06 -29.50 6.35
CA GLN A 400 3.78 -30.68 5.90
C GLN A 400 3.19 -31.28 4.62
N PHE A 401 1.85 -31.35 4.52
CA PHE A 401 1.18 -31.78 3.28
C PHE A 401 1.43 -30.82 2.10
N ARG A 402 1.51 -29.50 2.34
CA ARG A 402 1.87 -28.53 1.29
C ARG A 402 3.31 -28.73 0.82
N GLY A 403 4.25 -28.94 1.73
CA GLY A 403 5.63 -29.27 1.41
C GLY A 403 5.74 -30.56 0.59
N PHE A 404 5.06 -31.63 1.03
CA PHE A 404 4.94 -32.89 0.29
C PHE A 404 4.48 -32.67 -1.16
N ARG A 405 3.38 -31.94 -1.36
CA ARG A 405 2.84 -31.68 -2.70
C ARG A 405 3.81 -30.87 -3.56
N THR A 406 4.53 -29.93 -2.97
CA THR A 406 5.52 -29.11 -3.68
C THR A 406 6.70 -29.97 -4.14
N LEU A 407 7.23 -30.83 -3.26
CA LEU A 407 8.34 -31.73 -3.61
C LEU A 407 7.94 -32.79 -4.65
N VAL A 408 6.73 -33.34 -4.57
CA VAL A 408 6.22 -34.25 -5.62
C VAL A 408 6.13 -33.54 -6.98
N ARG A 409 5.69 -32.27 -7.00
CA ARG A 409 5.69 -31.47 -8.23
C ARG A 409 7.09 -31.13 -8.72
N ALA A 410 8.04 -30.88 -7.80
CA ALA A 410 9.43 -30.58 -8.17
C ALA A 410 10.21 -31.78 -8.73
N ALA A 411 9.69 -33.00 -8.55
CA ALA A 411 10.23 -34.22 -9.15
C ALA A 411 9.81 -34.41 -10.62
N ASP A 412 8.75 -33.73 -11.06
CA ASP A 412 8.30 -33.73 -12.46
C ASP A 412 8.90 -32.54 -13.19
N GLU A 413 9.51 -32.76 -14.36
CA GLU A 413 10.28 -31.73 -15.06
C GLU A 413 9.42 -30.53 -15.51
N GLU A 414 8.20 -30.78 -16.01
CA GLU A 414 7.31 -29.71 -16.47
C GLU A 414 6.81 -28.88 -15.28
N MET A 415 6.45 -29.56 -14.19
CA MET A 415 5.98 -28.91 -12.98
C MET A 415 7.12 -28.20 -12.23
N ARG A 416 8.35 -28.73 -12.28
CA ARG A 416 9.55 -28.09 -11.76
C ARG A 416 9.82 -26.76 -12.46
N LYS A 417 9.65 -26.70 -13.79
CA LYS A 417 9.73 -25.44 -14.55
C LYS A 417 8.71 -24.41 -14.07
N LYS A 418 7.44 -24.81 -13.90
CA LYS A 418 6.37 -23.93 -13.39
C LYS A 418 6.66 -23.42 -11.97
N LEU A 419 7.24 -24.26 -11.10
CA LEU A 419 7.69 -23.84 -9.76
C LEU A 419 8.86 -22.86 -9.83
N GLY A 420 9.76 -23.01 -10.80
CA GLY A 420 10.84 -22.05 -11.08
C GLY A 420 10.30 -20.70 -11.56
N GLU A 421 9.29 -20.70 -12.43
CA GLU A 421 8.59 -19.48 -12.86
C GLU A 421 7.90 -18.80 -11.66
N GLU A 422 7.18 -19.55 -10.81
CA GLU A 422 6.57 -19.04 -9.56
C GLU A 422 7.64 -18.41 -8.64
N LEU A 423 8.78 -19.08 -8.44
CA LEU A 423 9.88 -18.57 -7.63
C LEU A 423 10.45 -17.27 -8.21
N SER A 424 10.67 -17.22 -9.53
CA SER A 424 11.21 -16.04 -10.20
C SER A 424 10.29 -14.82 -10.03
N GLU A 425 8.97 -15.02 -10.10
CA GLU A 425 7.98 -13.97 -9.91
C GLU A 425 8.00 -13.43 -8.46
N LEU A 426 8.03 -14.34 -7.47
CA LEU A 426 8.09 -13.96 -6.07
C LEU A 426 9.42 -13.27 -5.69
N LEU A 427 10.55 -13.73 -6.25
CA LEU A 427 11.85 -13.09 -6.06
C LEU A 427 11.90 -11.70 -6.70
N ALA A 428 11.30 -11.52 -7.88
CA ALA A 428 11.21 -10.21 -8.50
C ALA A 428 10.37 -9.24 -7.65
N ARG A 429 9.24 -9.70 -7.10
CA ARG A 429 8.44 -8.91 -6.14
C ARG A 429 9.22 -8.59 -4.87
N GLN A 430 9.99 -9.54 -4.33
CA GLN A 430 10.85 -9.30 -3.16
C GLN A 430 11.95 -8.27 -3.45
N SER A 431 12.56 -8.32 -4.64
CA SER A 431 13.53 -7.31 -5.09
C SER A 431 12.88 -5.94 -5.25
N LEU A 432 11.68 -5.88 -5.86
CA LEU A 432 10.90 -4.64 -5.94
C LEU A 432 10.57 -4.09 -4.55
N ALA A 433 10.22 -4.93 -3.57
CA ALA A 433 9.96 -4.48 -2.20
C ALA A 433 11.16 -3.72 -1.59
N LYS A 434 12.39 -4.17 -1.89
CA LYS A 434 13.64 -3.52 -1.41
C LYS A 434 13.89 -2.17 -2.08
N SER A 435 13.51 -2.01 -3.35
CA SER A 435 13.70 -0.79 -4.15
C SER A 435 12.43 0.02 -4.40
N LEU A 436 11.31 -0.32 -3.74
CA LEU A 436 9.98 0.24 -3.99
C LEU A 436 9.96 1.76 -3.88
N LYS A 437 10.60 2.29 -2.84
CA LYS A 437 10.74 3.73 -2.63
C LYS A 437 11.45 4.42 -3.80
N ALA A 438 12.54 3.84 -4.29
CA ALA A 438 13.30 4.39 -5.41
C ALA A 438 12.49 4.40 -6.72
N VAL A 439 11.70 3.34 -6.97
CA VAL A 439 10.80 3.26 -8.14
C VAL A 439 9.71 4.34 -8.06
N LEU A 440 9.09 4.53 -6.88
CA LEU A 440 8.07 5.56 -6.70
C LEU A 440 8.63 6.98 -6.83
N GLU A 441 9.82 7.23 -6.28
CA GLU A 441 10.51 8.52 -6.43
C GLU A 441 10.89 8.81 -7.89
N LEU A 442 11.32 7.80 -8.64
CA LEU A 442 11.57 7.92 -10.09
C LEU A 442 10.28 8.27 -10.84
N LEU A 443 9.16 7.60 -10.53
CA LEU A 443 7.87 7.88 -11.15
C LEU A 443 7.42 9.32 -10.88
N GLU A 444 7.58 9.83 -9.67
CA GLU A 444 7.26 11.22 -9.33
C GLU A 444 8.18 12.21 -10.05
N ARG A 445 9.49 11.91 -10.18
CA ARG A 445 10.41 12.71 -11.01
C ARG A 445 9.96 12.75 -12.49
N MET A 446 9.56 11.61 -13.05
CA MET A 446 9.03 11.54 -14.43
C MET A 446 7.75 12.37 -14.60
N LYS A 447 6.80 12.28 -13.65
CA LYS A 447 5.58 13.11 -13.65
C LYS A 447 5.89 14.60 -13.56
N LYS A 448 6.81 14.98 -12.66
CA LYS A 448 7.25 16.37 -12.52
C LYS A 448 7.86 16.90 -13.81
N LYS A 449 8.76 16.14 -14.44
CA LYS A 449 9.38 16.51 -15.73
C LYS A 449 8.31 16.71 -16.82
N ALA A 450 7.36 15.78 -16.94
CA ALA A 450 6.27 15.90 -17.91
C ALA A 450 5.34 17.09 -17.65
N ALA A 451 5.07 17.43 -16.38
CA ALA A 451 4.29 18.61 -16.02
C ALA A 451 5.01 19.91 -16.41
N LEU A 452 6.32 20.00 -16.16
CA LEU A 452 7.14 21.14 -16.59
C LEU A 452 7.22 21.26 -18.11
N GLU A 453 7.38 20.14 -18.82
CA GLU A 453 7.36 20.12 -20.29
C GLU A 453 6.01 20.64 -20.85
N LYS A 454 4.89 20.34 -20.19
CA LYS A 454 3.58 20.89 -20.56
C LYS A 454 3.52 22.42 -20.40
N CYS A 455 4.24 23.00 -19.45
CA CYS A 455 4.31 24.45 -19.25
C CYS A 455 4.99 25.18 -20.42
N ARG A 456 5.85 24.51 -21.21
CA ARG A 456 6.51 25.13 -22.38
C ARG A 456 5.51 25.73 -23.38
N SER A 457 4.32 25.13 -23.55
CA SER A 457 3.33 25.68 -24.48
C SER A 457 2.79 27.05 -24.06
N SER A 458 2.79 27.32 -22.74
CA SER A 458 2.29 28.59 -22.17
C SER A 458 3.29 29.74 -22.33
N LEU A 459 4.56 29.44 -22.64
CA LEU A 459 5.61 30.44 -22.87
C LEU A 459 5.67 30.96 -24.31
N LYS A 460 4.71 30.57 -25.16
CA LYS A 460 4.65 31.02 -26.56
C LYS A 460 4.27 32.49 -26.64
N THR A 461 5.05 33.27 -27.38
CA THR A 461 4.90 34.73 -27.55
C THR A 461 3.73 35.16 -28.45
N ARG A 462 2.94 34.21 -28.98
CA ARG A 462 1.88 34.50 -29.97
C ARG A 462 0.81 35.44 -29.41
N HIS A 463 0.21 35.09 -28.27
CA HIS A 463 -0.81 35.92 -27.63
C HIS A 463 -0.30 37.31 -27.24
N ILE A 464 0.97 37.40 -26.84
CA ILE A 464 1.63 38.66 -26.50
C ILE A 464 1.85 39.52 -27.76
N SER A 465 2.25 38.90 -28.87
CA SER A 465 2.42 39.59 -30.16
C SER A 465 1.06 40.08 -30.70
N ASP A 466 0.00 39.29 -30.54
CA ASP A 466 -1.36 39.67 -30.93
C ASP A 466 -1.86 40.89 -30.12
N GLN A 467 -1.61 40.91 -28.81
CA GLN A 467 -1.95 42.05 -27.94
C GLN A 467 -1.09 43.29 -28.23
N SER A 468 0.21 43.12 -28.45
CA SER A 468 1.11 44.22 -28.86
C SER A 468 0.63 44.87 -30.16
N LYS A 469 0.18 44.06 -31.13
CA LYS A 469 -0.41 44.55 -32.38
C LYS A 469 -1.68 45.36 -32.13
N ALA A 470 -2.57 44.88 -31.27
CA ALA A 470 -3.82 45.58 -30.93
C ALA A 470 -3.56 46.95 -30.30
N PHE A 471 -2.65 47.02 -29.31
CA PHE A 471 -2.29 48.28 -28.67
C PHE A 471 -1.62 49.27 -29.62
N ALA A 472 -0.69 48.79 -30.45
CA ALA A 472 0.03 49.66 -31.38
C ALA A 472 -0.83 50.15 -32.56
N SER A 473 -1.81 49.36 -33.02
CA SER A 473 -2.77 49.84 -34.02
C SER A 473 -3.54 51.05 -33.54
N VAL A 474 -3.98 51.05 -32.27
CA VAL A 474 -4.77 52.13 -31.68
C VAL A 474 -3.91 53.36 -31.36
N ALA A 475 -2.71 53.18 -30.79
CA ALA A 475 -1.92 54.29 -30.26
C ALA A 475 -0.99 54.97 -31.29
N VAL A 476 -0.37 54.21 -32.20
CA VAL A 476 0.68 54.75 -33.08
C VAL A 476 0.14 55.03 -34.48
N THR A 477 -0.58 54.09 -35.07
CA THR A 477 -0.81 54.11 -36.52
C THR A 477 -1.82 55.18 -36.94
N ASP A 478 -2.90 55.36 -36.16
CA ASP A 478 -3.95 56.31 -36.51
C ASP A 478 -3.57 57.76 -36.17
N GLU A 479 -2.95 57.98 -35.00
CA GLU A 479 -2.60 59.34 -34.56
C GLU A 479 -1.37 59.87 -35.29
N LEU A 480 -0.33 59.04 -35.49
CA LEU A 480 0.85 59.43 -36.28
C LEU A 480 0.48 59.74 -37.73
N LYS A 481 -0.44 58.96 -38.32
CA LYS A 481 -0.94 59.20 -39.68
C LYS A 481 -1.63 60.56 -39.79
N LYS A 482 -2.51 60.89 -38.84
CA LYS A 482 -3.18 62.21 -38.81
C LYS A 482 -2.17 63.35 -38.70
N SER A 483 -1.18 63.24 -37.81
CA SER A 483 -0.15 64.27 -37.64
C SER A 483 0.71 64.43 -38.90
N LEU A 484 1.14 63.32 -39.52
CA LEU A 484 1.89 63.36 -40.78
C LEU A 484 1.09 64.00 -41.92
N ASP A 485 -0.19 63.64 -42.06
CA ASP A 485 -1.07 64.22 -43.08
C ASP A 485 -1.30 65.74 -42.85
N LEU A 486 -1.29 66.22 -41.59
CA LEU A 486 -1.35 67.65 -41.27
C LEU A 486 -0.07 68.38 -41.67
N GLU A 487 1.10 67.82 -41.37
CA GLU A 487 2.40 68.39 -41.75
C GLU A 487 2.58 68.42 -43.28
N PHE A 488 2.16 67.37 -43.99
CA PHE A 488 2.21 67.33 -45.47
C PHE A 488 1.33 68.40 -46.10
N LYS A 489 0.18 68.73 -45.49
CA LYS A 489 -0.65 69.87 -45.90
C LYS A 489 0.06 71.20 -45.62
N ALA A 490 0.68 71.37 -44.46
CA ALA A 490 1.40 72.59 -44.10
C ALA A 490 2.60 72.85 -45.03
N LEU A 491 3.27 71.79 -45.48
CA LEU A 491 4.38 71.85 -46.44
C LEU A 491 3.94 72.04 -47.91
N GLY A 492 2.63 72.12 -48.18
CA GLY A 492 2.09 72.36 -49.51
C GLY A 492 2.06 71.14 -50.43
N ILE A 493 2.22 69.93 -49.89
CA ILE A 493 2.27 68.66 -50.63
C ILE A 493 1.12 67.72 -50.23
N GLY A 494 -0.05 68.30 -49.90
CA GLY A 494 -1.21 67.57 -49.39
C GLY A 494 -1.82 66.53 -50.34
N ASP A 495 -1.39 66.52 -51.61
CA ASP A 495 -1.82 65.55 -52.61
C ASP A 495 -1.16 64.17 -52.43
N ILE A 496 -0.01 64.10 -51.73
CA ILE A 496 0.66 62.83 -51.39
C ILE A 496 0.09 62.30 -50.09
N LYS A 497 -0.62 61.17 -50.15
CA LYS A 497 -1.19 60.53 -48.95
C LYS A 497 -0.16 59.63 -48.28
N THR A 498 -0.13 59.65 -46.94
CA THR A 498 0.74 58.75 -46.18
C THR A 498 0.02 57.44 -45.85
N LYS A 499 0.72 56.30 -46.00
CA LYS A 499 0.25 54.98 -45.60
C LYS A 499 1.31 54.30 -44.76
N LEU A 500 0.96 53.97 -43.52
CA LEU A 500 1.85 53.25 -42.61
C LEU A 500 1.55 51.75 -42.67
N LYS A 501 2.53 50.94 -43.09
CA LYS A 501 2.46 49.48 -43.02
C LYS A 501 3.07 49.03 -41.70
N ALA A 502 2.30 48.33 -40.86
CA ALA A 502 2.74 47.85 -39.55
C ALA A 502 3.01 46.33 -39.57
N ARG A 503 4.11 45.90 -38.96
CA ARG A 503 4.45 44.48 -38.73
C ARG A 503 4.86 44.28 -37.27
N ASN A 504 4.35 43.23 -36.63
CA ASN A 504 4.74 42.85 -35.27
C ASN A 504 5.62 41.60 -35.27
N SER A 505 6.68 41.58 -34.47
CA SER A 505 7.47 40.40 -34.19
C SER A 505 7.91 40.40 -32.72
N ARG A 506 7.54 39.35 -31.96
CA ARG A 506 7.91 39.19 -30.54
C ARG A 506 7.63 40.45 -29.70
N GLY A 507 6.46 41.06 -29.90
CA GLY A 507 6.06 42.27 -29.17
C GLY A 507 6.72 43.57 -29.66
N LYS A 508 7.71 43.50 -30.57
CA LYS A 508 8.27 44.67 -31.25
C LYS A 508 7.45 45.04 -32.48
N MET A 509 7.23 46.34 -32.66
CA MET A 509 6.48 46.92 -33.77
C MET A 509 7.41 47.59 -34.78
N TYR A 510 7.24 47.24 -36.04
CA TYR A 510 7.92 47.83 -37.19
C TYR A 510 6.91 48.63 -38.00
N HIS A 511 7.24 49.87 -38.37
CA HIS A 511 6.45 50.68 -39.29
C HIS A 511 7.26 51.03 -40.54
N GLN A 512 6.62 50.91 -41.70
CA GLN A 512 7.14 51.38 -42.97
C GLN A 512 6.22 52.50 -43.49
N LEU A 513 6.79 53.67 -43.75
CA LEU A 513 6.08 54.78 -44.37
C LEU A 513 6.06 54.55 -45.89
N LEU A 514 4.86 54.41 -46.44
CA LEU A 514 4.59 54.37 -47.86
C LEU A 514 3.98 55.71 -48.27
N LEU A 515 4.49 56.30 -49.33
CA LEU A 515 3.96 57.52 -49.91
C LEU A 515 3.10 57.15 -51.11
N GLU A 516 1.81 57.45 -51.05
CA GLU A 516 0.89 57.32 -52.17
C GLU A 516 0.85 58.67 -52.90
N ALA A 517 1.67 58.81 -53.95
CA ALA A 517 1.57 59.95 -54.85
C ALA A 517 0.38 59.76 -55.80
N PRO A 518 -0.39 60.82 -56.12
CA PRO A 518 -1.39 60.75 -57.17
C PRO A 518 -0.69 60.57 -58.51
N ARG A 519 -0.98 59.48 -59.22
CA ARG A 519 -0.56 59.29 -60.61
C ARG A 519 -1.73 59.54 -61.55
N CYS A 520 -1.46 60.33 -62.58
CA CYS A 520 -2.30 60.46 -63.75
C CYS A 520 -2.33 59.08 -64.45
N GLY A 521 -3.48 58.39 -64.39
CA GLY A 521 -3.77 57.18 -65.17
C GLY A 521 -3.05 55.89 -64.75
N GLU A 522 -3.85 54.95 -64.22
CA GLU A 522 -3.58 53.51 -64.07
C GLU A 522 -2.60 53.00 -62.99
N TRP A 523 -3.08 51.98 -62.28
CA TRP A 523 -2.49 51.38 -61.09
C TRP A 523 -1.46 50.30 -61.44
N VAL A 524 -0.20 50.48 -61.06
CA VAL A 524 0.76 49.38 -60.90
C VAL A 524 1.62 49.64 -59.66
N THR A 525 1.70 48.62 -58.81
CA THR A 525 2.53 48.54 -57.61
C THR A 525 4.01 48.45 -58.02
N VAL A 526 4.89 49.26 -57.42
CA VAL A 526 6.35 49.09 -57.49
C VAL A 526 6.86 48.59 -56.15
#